data_AF-Q4LCT3-F1
#
_entry.id   AF-Q4LCT3-F1
#
_cell.length_a   1.000
_cell.length_b   1.000
_cell.length_c   1.000
_cell.angle_alpha   90.00
_cell.angle_beta   90.00
_cell.angle_gamma   90.00
#
_symmetry.space_group_name_H-M   'P 1'
#
loop_
_entity.id
_entity.type
_entity.pdbx_description
1 polymer ?
#
loop_
_entity_poly.entity_id
_entity_poly.type
_entity_poly.pdbx_seq_one_letter_code
_entity_poly.pdbx_strand_id
1 'polypeptide(L)' 'MMKLVLFSVIVILFSLIGSIHGADVPGNYPLRPFRYRYGCAVPGDSDYCVRVCRKHGVRYGYCWFFTCWCEYLEDKNIKI' A
#
# COMPACT_ATOMS: atom_id res chain seq x y z
N MET A 1 11.99 -0.78 39.81
CA MET A 1 10.64 -0.55 39.26
C MET A 1 10.66 0.14 37.90
N MET A 2 11.32 1.30 37.73
CA MET A 2 11.34 2.02 36.43
C MET A 2 11.84 1.19 35.23
N LYS A 3 12.85 0.33 35.43
CA LYS A 3 13.33 -0.59 34.37
C LYS A 3 12.26 -1.57 33.88
N LEU A 4 11.41 -2.07 34.79
CA LEU A 4 10.32 -2.98 34.42
C LEU A 4 9.22 -2.23 33.65
N VAL A 5 8.88 -1.00 34.06
CA VAL A 5 7.91 -0.15 33.36
C VAL A 5 8.37 0.17 31.93
N LEU A 6 9.64 0.55 31.76
CA LEU A 6 10.22 0.84 30.44
C LEU A 6 10.17 -0.39 29.53
N PHE A 7 10.51 -1.57 30.05
CA PHE A 7 10.45 -2.82 29.29
C PHE A 7 9.01 -3.13 28.83
N SER A 8 8.02 -2.97 29.72
CA SER A 8 6.61 -3.17 29.36
C SER A 8 6.13 -2.20 28.27
N VAL A 9 6.52 -0.91 28.34
CA VAL A 9 6.15 0.08 27.31
C VAL A 9 6.76 -0.28 25.95
N ILE A 10 8.03 -0.71 25.92
CA ILE A 10 8.69 -1.15 24.68
C ILE A 10 7.97 -2.36 24.07
N VAL A 11 7.60 -3.36 24.87
CA VAL A 11 6.86 -4.55 24.40
C VAL A 11 5.47 -4.18 23.83
N ILE A 12 4.77 -3.23 24.47
CA ILE A 12 3.47 -2.73 23.97
C ILE A 12 3.67 -2.00 22.63
N LEU A 13 4.69 -1.15 22.51
CA LEU A 13 5.00 -0.44 21.26
C LEU A 13 5.34 -1.40 20.12
N PHE A 14 6.17 -2.43 20.35
CA PHE A 14 6.48 -3.44 19.35
C PHE A 14 5.24 -4.23 18.91
N SER A 15 4.37 -4.57 19.87
CA SER A 15 3.08 -5.23 19.56
C SER A 15 2.18 -4.34 18.70
N LEU A 16 2.16 -3.02 18.94
CA LEU A 16 1.39 -2.08 18.14
C LEU A 16 1.95 -1.87 16.73
N ILE A 17 3.28 -1.90 16.55
CA ILE A 17 3.91 -1.83 15.21
C ILE A 17 3.48 -3.02 14.34
N GLY A 18 3.37 -4.21 14.94
CA GLY A 18 2.83 -5.40 14.26
C GLY A 18 1.40 -5.22 13.77
N SER A 19 0.56 -4.50 14.54
CA SER A 19 -0.82 -4.19 14.15
C SER A 19 -0.93 -3.05 13.11
N ILE A 20 0.06 -2.17 13.01
CA ILE A 20 0.10 -1.07 12.02
C ILE A 20 0.48 -1.59 10.62
N HIS A 21 1.14 -2.74 10.53
CA HIS A 21 1.18 -3.51 9.28
C HIS A 21 -0.21 -4.11 9.08
N GLY A 22 -1.20 -3.25 8.82
CA GLY A 22 -2.51 -3.65 8.32
C GLY A 22 -2.23 -4.63 7.20
N ALA A 23 -2.68 -5.88 7.43
CA ALA A 23 -2.45 -7.03 6.59
C ALA A 23 -2.32 -6.60 5.14
N ASP A 24 -1.13 -6.77 4.54
CA ASP A 24 -0.78 -6.30 3.20
C ASP A 24 -2.00 -6.46 2.30
N VAL A 25 -2.73 -5.36 2.07
CA VAL A 25 -4.00 -5.47 1.37
C VAL A 25 -3.62 -5.99 0.00
N PRO A 26 -4.14 -7.17 -0.40
CA PRO A 26 -3.67 -7.83 -1.61
C PRO A 26 -3.89 -6.87 -2.76
N GLY A 27 -3.04 -6.91 -3.77
CA GLY A 27 -3.10 -5.94 -4.84
C GLY A 27 -1.97 -6.14 -5.82
N ASN A 28 -1.93 -5.24 -6.79
CA ASN A 28 -0.91 -5.26 -7.83
C ASN A 28 -0.60 -3.86 -8.35
N TYR A 29 0.51 -3.77 -9.08
CA TYR A 29 0.86 -2.59 -9.86
C TYR A 29 0.15 -2.63 -11.22
N PRO A 30 -0.75 -1.69 -11.52
CA PRO A 30 -1.31 -1.56 -12.84
C PRO A 30 -0.19 -1.23 -13.84
N LEU A 31 -0.35 -1.73 -15.06
CA LEU A 31 0.58 -1.57 -16.16
C LEU A 31 -0.06 -0.74 -17.28
N ARG A 32 0.77 0.11 -17.88
CA ARG A 32 0.50 0.75 -19.17
C ARG A 32 0.66 -0.26 -20.32
N PRO A 33 0.17 0.03 -21.54
CA PRO A 33 0.28 -0.88 -22.69
C PRO A 33 1.70 -1.43 -22.95
N PHE A 34 2.75 -0.66 -22.67
CA PHE A 34 4.16 -1.07 -22.80
C PHE A 34 4.76 -1.76 -21.55
N ARG A 35 3.92 -2.29 -20.66
CA ARG A 35 4.30 -2.96 -19.40
C ARG A 35 5.04 -2.07 -18.38
N TYR A 36 4.95 -0.74 -18.51
CA TYR A 36 5.45 0.17 -17.48
C TYR A 36 4.43 0.35 -16.37
N ARG A 37 4.90 0.39 -15.12
CA ARG A 37 4.07 0.75 -13.96
C ARG A 37 3.68 2.22 -14.02
N TYR A 38 2.54 2.58 -13.43
CA TYR A 38 2.16 3.98 -13.28
C TYR A 38 2.99 4.62 -12.16
N GLY A 39 3.94 5.49 -12.53
CA GLY A 39 4.72 6.26 -11.55
C GLY A 39 3.89 7.35 -10.86
N CYS A 40 4.22 7.64 -9.60
CA CYS A 40 3.61 8.69 -8.77
C CYS A 40 4.71 9.41 -7.97
N ALA A 41 4.50 10.69 -7.65
CA ALA A 41 5.57 11.55 -7.10
C ALA A 41 5.70 11.50 -5.57
N VAL A 42 4.57 11.40 -4.86
CA VAL A 42 4.52 11.50 -3.39
C VAL A 42 3.97 10.20 -2.82
N PRO A 43 4.70 9.47 -1.96
CA PRO A 43 4.20 8.28 -1.29
C PRO A 43 2.95 8.56 -0.44
N GLY A 44 2.08 7.56 -0.33
CA GLY A 44 0.79 7.65 0.38
C GLY A 44 -0.37 7.97 -0.55
N ASP A 45 -1.43 8.55 0.01
CA ASP A 45 -2.69 8.76 -0.69
C ASP A 45 -2.51 9.65 -1.93
N SER A 46 -3.07 9.18 -3.04
CA SER A 46 -2.88 9.82 -4.33
C SER A 46 -4.14 9.69 -5.17
N ASP A 47 -4.85 10.81 -5.38
CA ASP A 47 -5.99 10.88 -6.30
C ASP A 47 -5.64 10.37 -7.71
N TYR A 48 -4.37 10.53 -8.11
CA TYR A 48 -3.85 9.97 -9.34
C TYR A 48 -3.92 8.44 -9.34
N CYS A 49 -3.38 7.79 -8.31
CA CYS A 49 -3.41 6.34 -8.20
C CYS A 49 -4.84 5.82 -8.04
N VAL A 50 -5.71 6.50 -7.29
CA VAL A 50 -7.14 6.17 -7.22
C VAL A 50 -7.78 6.19 -8.62
N ARG A 51 -7.53 7.21 -9.43
CA ARG A 51 -8.05 7.27 -10.81
C ARG A 51 -7.48 6.17 -11.70
N VAL A 52 -6.19 5.85 -11.58
CA VAL A 52 -5.57 4.75 -12.34
C VAL A 52 -6.22 3.42 -11.95
N CYS A 53 -6.34 3.12 -10.66
CA CYS A 53 -6.90 1.87 -10.17
C CYS A 53 -8.37 1.68 -10.58
N ARG A 54 -9.15 2.75 -10.60
CA ARG A 54 -10.53 2.73 -11.14
C ARG A 54 -10.60 2.35 -12.61
N LYS A 55 -9.61 2.74 -13.42
CA LYS A 55 -9.54 2.30 -14.83
C LYS A 55 -9.30 0.80 -14.94
N HIS A 56 -8.53 0.22 -14.02
CA HIS A 56 -8.29 -1.23 -13.94
C HIS A 56 -9.40 -2.00 -13.20
N GLY A 57 -10.52 -1.36 -12.89
CA GLY A 57 -11.70 -2.00 -12.31
C GLY A 57 -11.70 -2.14 -10.79
N VAL A 58 -10.74 -1.52 -10.08
CA VAL A 58 -10.69 -1.55 -8.60
C VAL A 58 -10.83 -0.17 -7.98
N ARG A 59 -11.29 -0.10 -6.74
CA ARG A 59 -11.81 1.15 -6.16
C ARG A 59 -10.72 2.06 -5.60
N TYR A 60 -9.68 1.47 -5.03
CA TYR A 60 -8.68 2.17 -4.23
C TYR A 60 -7.27 1.88 -4.72
N GLY A 61 -6.40 2.85 -4.49
CA GLY A 61 -4.97 2.72 -4.69
C GLY A 61 -4.24 3.97 -4.28
N TYR A 62 -2.98 3.79 -3.97
CA TYR A 62 -2.11 4.81 -3.39
C TYR A 62 -0.72 4.73 -4.02
N CYS A 63 0.11 5.73 -3.74
CA CYS A 63 1.48 5.74 -4.19
C CYS A 63 2.37 4.95 -3.23
N TRP A 64 2.85 3.80 -3.68
CA TRP A 64 3.82 2.98 -2.96
C TRP A 64 5.13 2.91 -3.72
N PHE A 65 6.22 3.31 -3.06
CA PHE A 65 7.56 3.34 -3.65
C PHE A 65 7.59 4.02 -5.04
N PHE A 66 6.97 5.20 -5.14
CA PHE A 66 6.85 6.00 -6.37
C PHE A 66 6.11 5.29 -7.53
N THR A 67 5.35 4.24 -7.24
CA THR A 67 4.47 3.55 -8.18
C THR A 67 3.07 3.38 -7.61
N CYS A 68 2.03 3.43 -8.45
CA CYS A 68 0.68 3.18 -7.96
C CYS A 68 0.52 1.71 -7.59
N TRP A 69 0.03 1.46 -6.38
CA TRP A 69 -0.47 0.17 -5.93
C TRP A 69 -2.00 0.22 -5.92
N CYS A 70 -2.63 -0.80 -6.49
CA CYS A 70 -4.07 -0.93 -6.51
C CYS A 70 -4.50 -2.12 -5.64
N GLU A 71 -5.29 -1.83 -4.61
CA GLU A 71 -5.85 -2.88 -3.77
C GLU A 71 -6.82 -3.75 -4.56
N TYR A 72 -6.78 -5.05 -4.29
CA TYR A 72 -7.55 -6.12 -4.91
C TYR A 72 -7.41 -6.23 -6.43
N LEU A 73 -6.38 -5.61 -7.02
CA LEU A 73 -6.07 -5.77 -8.43
C LEU A 73 -5.46 -7.16 -8.68
N GLU A 74 -6.21 -8.02 -9.37
CA GLU A 74 -5.73 -9.34 -9.78
C GLU A 74 -4.73 -9.26 -10.94
N ASP A 75 -3.79 -10.21 -11.02
CA ASP A 75 -2.75 -10.29 -12.06
C ASP A 75 -3.31 -10.23 -13.48
N LYS A 76 -4.47 -10.85 -13.71
CA LYS A 76 -5.13 -10.89 -15.03
C LYS A 76 -5.63 -9.52 -15.50
N ASN A 77 -5.81 -8.58 -14.58
CA ASN A 77 -6.39 -7.25 -14.83
C ASN A 77 -5.33 -6.12 -14.79
N ILE A 78 -4.05 -6.45 -14.58
CA ILE A 78 -2.99 -5.44 -14.50
C ILE A 78 -2.79 -4.69 -15.82
N LYS A 79 -3.28 -5.21 -16.94
CA LYS A 79 -3.23 -4.56 -18.26
C LYS A 79 -4.65 -4.30 -18.75
N ILE A 80 -4.81 -3.26 -19.55
CA ILE A 80 -6.00 -2.95 -20.34
C ILE A 80 -5.58 -2.93 -21.81
#